data_AF-A0A1I7XAB4-F1
#
_entry.id   AF-A0A1I7XAB4-F1
#
_cell.length_a   1.000
_cell.length_b   1.000
_cell.length_c   1.000
_cell.angle_alpha   90.00
_cell.angle_beta   90.00
_cell.angle_gamma   90.00
#
_symmetry.space_group_name_H-M   'P 1'
#
loop_
_entity.id
_entity.type
_entity.pdbx_description
1 polymer ?
#
loop_
_entity_poly.entity_id
_entity_poly.type
_entity_poly.pdbx_seq_one_letter_code
_entity_poly.pdbx_strand_id
1 'polypeptide(L)'
;MTMVRASTLSIHERRQNVVKCSRKAIINFLRHQEEYGAKKSSGRPGNLNDLEKREILRTTSSSTISINEIRRTCDIDASKTTMKFRRSTKTWLEDSDVEILGWYSCSSDLNPMENLWTILVYWIYADSRQFETAKDLQFAICKA
;
A
#
# COMPACT_ATOMS: atom_id res chain seq x y z
N MET A 1 37.81 -14.35 46.17
CA MET A 1 36.76 -13.38 45.78
C MET A 1 37.25 -12.63 44.54
N THR A 2 37.09 -13.22 43.35
CA THR A 2 37.58 -12.65 42.09
C THR A 2 36.56 -11.66 41.56
N MET A 3 36.92 -10.38 41.53
CA MET A 3 36.13 -9.32 40.89
C MET A 3 36.00 -9.62 39.39
N VAL A 4 34.77 -9.92 38.96
CA VAL A 4 34.41 -10.05 37.54
C VAL A 4 34.60 -8.69 36.88
N ARG A 5 35.44 -8.64 35.84
CA ARG A 5 35.70 -7.42 35.04
C ARG A 5 34.37 -6.97 34.42
N ALA A 6 33.89 -5.80 34.80
CA ALA A 6 32.76 -5.15 34.13
C ALA A 6 33.19 -4.81 32.70
N SER A 7 32.59 -5.46 31.71
CA SER A 7 32.83 -5.21 30.29
C SER A 7 32.48 -3.76 29.95
N THR A 8 33.50 -2.96 29.65
CA THR A 8 33.41 -1.56 29.21
C THR A 8 32.94 -1.47 27.75
N LEU A 9 31.76 -2.00 27.44
CA LEU A 9 31.13 -1.75 26.15
C LEU A 9 30.49 -0.36 26.19
N SER A 10 30.84 0.48 25.23
CA SER A 10 30.31 1.83 25.09
C SER A 10 28.78 1.79 24.99
N ILE A 11 28.08 2.80 25.51
CA ILE A 11 26.62 2.94 25.38
C ILE A 11 26.17 2.79 23.91
N HIS A 12 27.05 3.16 22.97
CA HIS A 12 26.84 3.00 21.54
C HIS A 12 26.85 1.54 21.05
N GLU A 13 27.65 0.64 21.64
CA GLU A 13 27.65 -0.79 21.31
C GLU A 13 26.42 -1.50 21.87
N ARG A 14 25.96 -1.12 23.07
CA ARG A 14 24.74 -1.68 23.68
C ARG A 14 23.50 -1.43 22.84
N ARG A 15 23.39 -0.25 22.22
CA ARG A 15 22.21 0.13 21.41
C ARG A 15 22.16 -0.57 20.04
N GLN A 16 23.32 -0.95 19.47
CA GLN A 16 23.41 -1.68 18.21
C GLN A 16 22.93 -3.14 18.33
N ASN A 17 23.15 -3.77 19.49
CA ASN A 17 22.75 -5.17 19.70
C ASN A 17 21.26 -5.36 20.03
N VAL A 18 20.57 -4.30 20.48
CA VAL A 18 19.13 -4.33 20.79
C VAL A 18 18.27 -4.18 19.55
N VAL A 19 18.73 -3.36 18.59
CA VAL A 19 18.02 -3.11 17.34
C VAL A 19 18.90 -3.60 16.19
N LYS A 20 18.56 -4.75 15.60
CA LYS A 20 19.27 -5.39 14.47
C LYS A 20 19.15 -4.55 13.17
N CYS A 21 19.53 -3.28 13.20
CA CYS A 21 19.42 -2.35 12.09
C CYS A 21 20.76 -1.69 11.77
N SER A 22 20.94 -1.30 10.51
CA SER A 22 22.17 -0.66 10.04
C SER A 22 22.46 0.65 10.79
N ARG A 23 23.75 0.89 11.12
CA ARG A 23 24.24 2.17 11.67
C ARG A 23 23.73 3.38 10.89
N LYS A 24 23.67 3.28 9.56
CA LYS A 24 23.20 4.36 8.69
C LYS A 24 21.71 4.64 8.86
N ALA A 25 20.90 3.60 9.03
CA ALA A 25 19.46 3.73 9.26
C ALA A 25 19.19 4.42 10.61
N ILE A 26 19.92 4.05 11.66
CA ILE A 26 19.81 4.67 12.99
C ILE A 26 20.21 6.15 12.95
N ILE A 27 21.31 6.49 12.26
CA ILE A 27 21.75 7.89 12.11
C ILE A 27 20.74 8.71 11.30
N ASN A 28 20.16 8.14 10.22
CA ASN A 28 19.13 8.83 9.44
C ASN A 28 17.86 9.07 10.27
N PHE A 29 17.42 8.09 11.06
CA PHE A 29 16.27 8.23 11.95
C PHE A 29 16.47 9.34 12.98
N LEU A 30 17.62 9.38 13.66
CA LEU A 30 17.91 10.39 14.69
C LEU A 30 18.05 11.81 14.13
N ARG A 31 18.53 11.97 12.89
CA ARG A 31 18.67 13.29 12.26
C ARG A 31 17.36 13.86 11.74
N HIS A 32 16.38 13.01 11.42
CA HIS A 32 15.16 13.41 10.73
C HIS A 32 13.93 12.79 11.38
N GLN A 33 13.78 12.88 12.72
CA GLN A 33 12.72 12.18 13.44
C GLN A 33 11.30 12.50 12.94
N GLU A 34 11.04 13.76 12.58
CA GLU A 34 9.71 14.21 12.10
C GLU A 34 9.45 13.84 10.63
N GLU A 35 10.49 13.77 9.80
CA GLU A 35 10.36 13.47 8.35
C GLU A 35 10.60 11.99 8.00
N TYR A 36 11.09 11.19 8.95
CA TYR A 36 11.45 9.80 8.70
C TYR A 36 10.18 8.96 8.43
N GLY A 37 10.06 8.43 7.21
CA GLY A 37 8.91 7.65 6.77
C GLY A 37 7.78 8.46 6.13
N ALA A 38 7.86 9.81 6.14
CA ALA A 38 6.86 10.67 5.50
C ALA A 38 6.93 10.64 3.95
N LYS A 39 8.09 10.26 3.39
CA LYS A 39 8.30 10.21 1.94
C LYS A 39 7.69 8.93 1.34
N LYS A 40 6.64 9.09 0.53
CA LYS A 40 6.02 8.00 -0.22
C LYS A 40 6.83 7.68 -1.48
N SER A 41 7.03 6.40 -1.76
CA SER A 41 7.53 5.96 -3.07
C SER A 41 6.37 5.87 -4.06
N SER A 42 6.62 6.14 -5.34
CA SER A 42 5.62 6.02 -6.41
C SER A 42 5.18 4.57 -6.68
N GLY A 43 5.75 3.59 -5.97
CA GLY A 43 5.51 2.18 -6.19
C GLY A 43 6.02 1.68 -7.53
N ARG A 44 5.72 0.41 -7.82
CA ARG A 44 6.01 -0.22 -9.10
C ARG A 44 4.96 0.24 -10.12
N PRO A 45 5.36 0.76 -11.31
CA PRO A 45 4.40 1.10 -12.35
C PRO A 45 3.62 -0.15 -12.79
N GLY A 46 2.33 0.03 -13.04
CA GLY A 46 1.46 -1.04 -13.54
C GLY A 46 1.81 -1.43 -14.97
N ASN A 47 1.48 -2.66 -15.37
CA ASN A 47 1.74 -3.20 -16.71
C ASN A 47 0.86 -2.59 -17.82
N LEU A 48 0.10 -1.53 -17.53
CA LEU A 48 -0.77 -0.88 -18.49
C LEU A 48 -0.65 0.63 -18.36
N ASN A 49 -0.46 1.31 -19.48
CA ASN A 49 -0.57 2.75 -19.62
C ASN A 49 -2.05 3.19 -19.56
N ASP A 50 -2.31 4.45 -19.25
CA ASP A 50 -3.66 5.00 -19.19
C ASP A 50 -4.37 5.01 -20.55
N LEU A 51 -3.61 5.13 -21.65
CA LEU A 51 -4.13 4.95 -23.00
C LEU A 51 -4.58 3.52 -23.26
N GLU A 52 -3.75 2.53 -22.93
CA GLU A 52 -4.06 1.11 -23.08
C GLU A 52 -5.28 0.70 -22.24
N LYS A 53 -5.36 1.22 -21.00
CA LYS A 53 -6.53 1.04 -20.12
C LYS A 53 -7.81 1.59 -20.75
N ARG A 54 -7.75 2.74 -21.43
CA ARG A 54 -8.90 3.33 -22.12
C ARG A 54 -9.30 2.50 -23.33
N GLU A 55 -8.33 2.05 -24.12
CA GLU A 55 -8.59 1.27 -25.32
C GLU A 55 -9.25 -0.07 -25.00
N ILE A 56 -8.76 -0.79 -23.98
CA ILE A 56 -9.42 -2.01 -23.47
C ILE A 56 -10.88 -1.75 -23.13
N LEU A 57 -11.18 -0.64 -22.45
CA LEU A 57 -12.55 -0.30 -22.07
C LEU A 57 -13.42 0.08 -23.26
N ARG A 58 -12.87 0.75 -24.28
CA ARG A 58 -13.60 1.12 -25.50
C ARG A 58 -13.98 -0.12 -26.30
N THR A 59 -13.00 -0.96 -26.60
CA THR A 59 -13.18 -2.20 -27.37
C THR A 59 -14.16 -3.16 -26.69
N THR A 60 -14.08 -3.25 -25.37
CA THR A 60 -15.00 -4.07 -24.56
C THR A 60 -16.43 -3.55 -24.59
N SER A 61 -16.62 -2.22 -24.56
CA SER A 61 -17.96 -1.62 -24.57
C SER A 61 -18.59 -1.61 -25.97
N SER A 62 -17.79 -1.57 -27.03
CA SER A 62 -18.31 -1.54 -28.40
C SER A 62 -18.67 -2.91 -28.96
N SER A 63 -18.20 -4.01 -28.35
CA SER A 63 -18.29 -5.33 -28.99
C SER A 63 -18.19 -6.53 -28.03
N THR A 64 -18.94 -7.59 -28.32
CA THR A 64 -18.92 -8.89 -27.59
C THR A 64 -17.76 -9.79 -28.03
N ILE A 65 -16.56 -9.23 -27.96
CA ILE A 65 -15.34 -9.87 -28.46
C ILE A 65 -14.64 -10.68 -27.37
N SER A 66 -13.91 -11.74 -27.76
CA SER A 66 -13.15 -12.57 -26.82
C SER A 66 -11.95 -11.84 -26.22
N ILE A 67 -11.49 -12.26 -25.04
CA ILE A 67 -10.28 -11.70 -24.40
C ILE A 67 -9.05 -11.78 -25.33
N ASN A 68 -8.89 -12.88 -26.08
CA ASN A 68 -7.77 -13.01 -27.00
C ASN A 68 -7.82 -12.00 -28.15
N GLU A 69 -9.02 -11.63 -28.57
CA GLU A 69 -9.24 -10.74 -29.70
C GLU A 69 -9.19 -9.27 -29.28
N ILE A 70 -9.58 -8.93 -28.04
CA ILE A 70 -9.27 -7.63 -27.44
C ILE A 70 -7.74 -7.43 -27.36
N ARG A 71 -7.00 -8.46 -26.96
CA ARG A 71 -5.52 -8.38 -26.92
C ARG A 71 -4.91 -8.11 -28.31
N ARG A 72 -5.46 -8.71 -29.36
CA ARG A 72 -5.01 -8.50 -30.75
C ARG A 72 -5.38 -7.11 -31.28
N THR A 73 -6.60 -6.66 -30.99
CA THR A 73 -7.11 -5.37 -31.49
C THR A 73 -6.44 -4.19 -30.81
N CYS A 74 -6.17 -4.29 -29.51
CA CYS A 74 -5.52 -3.22 -28.76
C CYS A 74 -3.98 -3.26 -28.88
N ASP A 75 -3.42 -4.36 -29.40
CA ASP A 75 -1.98 -4.63 -29.50
C ASP A 75 -1.21 -4.39 -28.17
N ILE A 76 -1.75 -4.95 -27.08
CA ILE A 76 -1.22 -4.76 -25.72
C ILE A 76 -0.52 -6.03 -25.22
N ASP A 77 0.72 -5.89 -24.76
CA ASP A 77 1.45 -6.97 -24.07
C ASP A 77 1.06 -7.08 -22.59
N ALA A 78 -0.21 -7.41 -22.35
CA ALA A 78 -0.75 -7.62 -21.02
C ALA A 78 -1.27 -9.04 -20.82
N SER A 79 -1.18 -9.51 -19.58
CA SER A 79 -1.72 -10.81 -19.21
C SER A 79 -3.24 -10.84 -19.38
N LYS A 80 -3.76 -12.00 -19.81
CA LYS A 80 -5.21 -12.23 -19.96
C LYS A 80 -5.97 -11.95 -18.66
N THR A 81 -5.36 -12.22 -17.50
CA THR A 81 -5.92 -11.97 -16.17
C THR A 81 -6.11 -10.48 -15.89
N THR A 82 -5.11 -9.65 -16.20
CA THR A 82 -5.18 -8.19 -16.03
C THR A 82 -6.33 -7.58 -16.83
N MET A 83 -6.49 -8.04 -18.08
CA MET A 83 -7.54 -7.55 -18.96
C MET A 83 -8.93 -8.07 -18.57
N LYS A 84 -9.03 -9.33 -18.11
CA LYS A 84 -10.27 -9.88 -17.56
C LYS A 84 -10.74 -9.10 -16.34
N PHE A 85 -9.81 -8.81 -15.42
CA PHE A 85 -10.10 -7.98 -14.24
C PHE A 85 -10.67 -6.62 -14.66
N ARG A 86 -9.98 -5.92 -15.57
CA ARG A 86 -10.42 -4.62 -16.08
C ARG A 86 -11.82 -4.65 -16.70
N ARG A 87 -12.12 -5.67 -17.50
CA ARG A 87 -13.44 -5.87 -18.13
C ARG A 87 -14.52 -6.15 -17.10
N SER A 88 -14.29 -7.13 -16.22
CA SER A 88 -15.28 -7.55 -15.23
C SER A 88 -15.61 -6.46 -14.20
N THR A 89 -14.62 -5.67 -13.78
CA THR A 89 -14.87 -4.53 -12.88
C THR A 89 -15.76 -3.47 -13.55
N LYS A 90 -15.59 -3.22 -14.85
CA LYS A 90 -16.44 -2.25 -15.56
C LYS A 90 -17.88 -2.74 -15.68
N THR A 91 -18.07 -3.98 -16.16
CA THR A 91 -19.41 -4.54 -16.36
C THR A 91 -20.18 -4.61 -15.05
N TRP A 92 -19.51 -5.00 -13.95
CA TRP A 92 -20.16 -5.03 -12.64
C TRP A 92 -20.62 -3.65 -12.16
N LEU A 93 -19.85 -2.58 -12.43
CA LEU A 93 -20.24 -1.21 -12.06
C LEU A 93 -21.43 -0.72 -12.89
N GLU A 94 -21.45 -1.03 -14.19
CA GLU A 94 -22.56 -0.69 -15.09
C GLU A 94 -23.84 -1.46 -14.70
N ASP A 95 -23.74 -2.77 -14.43
CA ASP A 95 -24.86 -3.62 -14.02
C ASP A 95 -25.43 -3.25 -12.64
N SER A 96 -24.64 -2.55 -11.81
CA SER A 96 -25.04 -2.13 -10.46
C SER A 96 -25.56 -0.69 -10.41
N ASP A 97 -25.72 -0.02 -11.56
CA ASP A 97 -26.12 1.40 -11.67
C ASP A 97 -25.25 2.33 -10.78
N VAL A 98 -23.95 2.02 -10.65
CA VAL A 98 -23.02 2.83 -9.84
C VAL A 98 -22.34 3.86 -10.71
N GLU A 99 -22.72 5.13 -10.55
CA GLU A 99 -22.06 6.25 -11.21
C GLU A 99 -20.64 6.48 -10.64
N ILE A 100 -19.64 6.48 -11.52
CA ILE A 100 -18.24 6.72 -11.13
C ILE A 100 -18.03 8.22 -11.00
N LEU A 101 -17.81 8.71 -9.78
CA LEU A 101 -17.43 10.10 -9.54
C LEU A 101 -16.10 10.41 -10.24
N GLY A 102 -16.03 11.54 -10.96
CA GLY A 102 -14.81 12.03 -11.60
C GLY A 102 -13.77 12.45 -10.56
N TRP A 103 -12.91 11.52 -10.15
CA TRP A 103 -11.89 11.76 -9.13
C TRP A 103 -10.55 12.20 -9.74
N TYR A 104 -9.89 13.17 -9.11
CA TYR A 104 -8.54 13.56 -9.49
C TYR A 104 -7.52 12.51 -9.02
N SER A 105 -6.60 12.14 -9.91
CA SER A 105 -5.50 11.23 -9.57
C SER A 105 -4.68 11.78 -8.40
N CYS A 106 -4.33 10.92 -7.44
CA CYS A 106 -3.49 11.24 -6.27
C CYS A 106 -4.09 12.26 -5.26
N SER A 107 -5.39 12.52 -5.27
CA SER A 107 -6.08 13.32 -4.24
C SER A 107 -6.46 12.48 -3.01
N SER A 108 -5.48 12.12 -2.19
CA SER A 108 -5.72 11.43 -0.91
C SER A 108 -6.41 12.33 0.11
N ASP A 109 -6.17 13.64 0.06
CA ASP A 109 -6.79 14.66 0.91
C ASP A 109 -8.31 14.75 0.73
N LEU A 110 -8.80 14.44 -0.47
CA LEU A 110 -10.23 14.41 -0.76
C LEU A 110 -10.88 13.07 -0.41
N ASN A 111 -10.10 12.03 -0.11
CA ASN A 111 -10.64 10.69 0.12
C ASN A 111 -11.08 10.53 1.58
N PRO A 112 -12.40 10.50 1.87
CA PRO A 112 -12.88 10.37 3.24
C PRO A 112 -12.40 9.08 3.93
N MET A 113 -12.05 8.04 3.17
CA MET A 113 -11.46 6.84 3.74
C MET A 113 -10.11 7.09 4.39
N GLU A 114 -9.24 7.95 3.84
CA GLU A 114 -7.93 8.27 4.44
C GLU A 114 -8.11 8.92 5.82
N ASN A 115 -9.15 9.72 6.00
CA ASN A 115 -9.51 10.29 7.30
C ASN A 115 -9.98 9.20 8.28
N LEU A 116 -10.81 8.26 7.81
CA LEU A 116 -11.25 7.13 8.63
C LEU A 116 -10.08 6.21 9.04
N TRP A 117 -9.16 5.90 8.12
CA TRP A 117 -7.95 5.13 8.43
C TRP A 117 -7.10 5.82 9.49
N THR A 118 -6.95 7.15 9.41
CA THR A 118 -6.22 7.93 10.42
C THR A 118 -6.87 7.83 11.80
N ILE A 119 -8.20 7.94 11.87
CA ILE A 119 -8.96 7.78 13.12
C ILE A 119 -8.80 6.36 13.65
N LEU A 120 -8.98 5.34 12.81
CA LEU A 120 -8.83 3.93 13.20
C LEU A 120 -7.44 3.65 13.77
N VAL A 121 -6.37 4.11 13.10
CA VAL A 121 -5.00 3.94 13.60
C VAL A 121 -4.80 4.63 14.95
N TYR A 122 -5.34 5.84 15.11
CA TYR A 122 -5.28 6.56 16.39
C TYR A 122 -5.92 5.79 17.54
N TRP A 123 -7.08 5.16 17.30
CA TRP A 123 -7.80 4.40 18.32
C TRP A 123 -7.17 3.03 18.61
N ILE A 124 -6.77 2.29 17.57
CA ILE A 124 -6.25 0.93 17.70
C ILE A 124 -4.88 0.90 18.39
N TYR A 125 -4.03 1.89 18.09
CA TYR A 125 -2.68 1.99 18.63
C TYR A 125 -2.57 2.98 19.80
N ALA A 126 -3.71 3.43 20.34
CA ALA A 126 -3.74 4.23 21.56
C ALA A 126 -3.00 3.50 22.70
N ASP A 127 -2.36 4.27 23.57
CA ASP A 127 -1.55 3.78 24.70
C ASP A 127 -0.32 2.95 24.29
N SER A 128 0.18 3.12 23.07
CA SER A 128 1.32 2.36 22.53
C SER A 128 1.08 0.85 22.47
N ARG A 129 -0.18 0.42 22.32
CA ARG A 129 -0.51 -1.00 22.16
C ARG A 129 0.13 -1.56 20.89
N GLN A 130 0.71 -2.74 21.00
CA GLN A 130 1.26 -3.48 19.87
C GLN A 130 0.61 -4.85 19.81
N PHE A 131 0.48 -5.39 18.60
CA PHE A 131 -0.13 -6.69 18.36
C PHE A 131 0.93 -7.61 17.78
N GLU A 132 1.18 -8.74 18.44
CA GLU A 132 2.13 -9.75 17.94
C GLU A 132 1.50 -10.66 16.87
N THR A 133 0.17 -10.82 16.91
CA THR A 133 -0.57 -11.69 15.99
C THR A 133 -1.58 -10.89 15.17
N ALA A 134 -1.72 -11.25 13.88
CA ALA A 134 -2.74 -10.68 12.99
C ALA A 134 -4.17 -10.86 13.52
N LYS A 135 -4.45 -11.95 14.26
CA LYS A 135 -5.75 -12.21 14.88
C LYS A 135 -6.10 -11.18 15.96
N ASP A 136 -5.13 -10.78 16.77
CA ASP A 136 -5.34 -9.83 17.86
C ASP A 136 -5.59 -8.42 17.31
N LEU A 137 -4.85 -8.06 16.25
CA LEU A 137 -5.11 -6.82 15.50
C LEU A 137 -6.50 -6.82 14.86
N GLN A 138 -6.91 -7.92 14.21
CA GLN A 138 -8.25 -8.04 13.64
C GLN A 138 -9.34 -7.89 14.71
N PHE A 139 -9.15 -8.50 15.88
CA PHE A 139 -10.10 -8.37 16.98
C PHE A 139 -10.19 -6.93 17.50
N ALA A 140 -9.07 -6.21 17.59
CA ALA A 140 -9.06 -4.80 17.95
C ALA A 140 -9.77 -3.93 16.90
N ILE A 141 -9.55 -4.20 15.60
CA ILE A 141 -10.25 -3.51 14.51
C ILE A 141 -11.76 -3.74 14.59
N CYS A 142 -12.21 -4.97 14.84
CA CYS A 142 -13.63 -5.28 14.97
C CYS A 142 -14.29 -4.67 16.21
N LYS A 143 -13.50 -4.22 17.19
CA LYS A 143 -13.97 -3.61 18.43
C LYS A 143 -13.91 -2.08 18.44
N ALA A 144 -13.14 -1.48 17.54
CA ALA A 144 -13.05 -0.04 17.36
C ALA A 144 -14.34 0.51 16.73
#